data_AF-A0A1J5J186-F1
#
_entry.id   AF-A0A1J5J186-F1
#
_cell.length_a   1.000
_cell.length_b   1.000
_cell.length_c   1.000
_cell.angle_alpha   90.00
_cell.angle_beta   90.00
_cell.angle_gamma   90.00
#
_symmetry.space_group_name_H-M   'P 1'
#
loop_
_entity.id
_entity.type
_entity.pdbx_description
1 polymer ?
#
loop_
_entity_poly.entity_id
_entity_poly.type
_entity_poly.pdbx_seq_one_letter_code
_entity_poly.pdbx_strand_id
1 'polypeptide(L)'
;MTRVYIVFKRAGCCIRIYTDLGKSTLNAAVDEALSTRKSLFLTVYQPDGNGFKRSHVTATPYEILRDCSFYPQPVVLCEERDQCAALSAQAKELREFLNQNGVIGLNDEVPDSTGP
;
A
#
# COMPACT_ATOMS: atom_id res chain seq x y z
N MET A 1 9.86 8.61 12.49
CA MET A 1 8.97 8.70 11.31
C MET A 1 9.37 7.61 10.33
N THR A 2 8.40 6.91 9.76
CA THR A 2 8.60 5.87 8.75
C THR A 2 7.89 6.28 7.47
N ARG A 3 8.60 6.17 6.34
CA ARG A 3 8.03 6.28 5.00
C ARG A 3 7.54 4.90 4.60
N VAL A 4 6.30 4.81 4.14
CA VAL A 4 5.69 3.53 3.73
C VAL A 4 5.25 3.64 2.30
N TYR A 5 5.74 2.75 1.45
CA TYR A 5 5.18 2.52 0.13
C TYR A 5 4.12 1.43 0.22
N ILE A 6 2.91 1.76 -0.18
CA ILE A 6 1.78 0.83 -0.20
C ILE A 6 1.48 0.53 -1.66
N VAL A 7 1.70 -0.71 -2.07
CA VAL A 7 1.46 -1.19 -3.42
C VAL A 7 0.14 -1.94 -3.44
N PHE A 8 -0.82 -1.47 -4.23
CA PHE A 8 -2.08 -2.15 -4.45
C PHE A 8 -1.90 -3.17 -5.58
N LYS A 9 -1.88 -4.46 -5.23
CA LYS A 9 -1.51 -5.56 -6.15
C LYS A 9 -2.42 -5.59 -7.39
N ARG A 10 -3.73 -5.44 -7.20
CA ARG A 10 -4.70 -5.46 -8.31
C ARG A 10 -4.57 -4.24 -9.20
N ALA A 11 -4.49 -3.05 -8.61
CA ALA A 11 -4.46 -1.80 -9.36
C ALA A 11 -3.08 -1.48 -9.98
N GLY A 12 -2.00 -2.13 -9.51
CA GLY A 12 -0.63 -1.81 -9.91
C GLY A 12 -0.18 -0.40 -9.48
N CYS A 13 -0.94 0.25 -8.59
CA CYS A 13 -0.63 1.59 -8.12
C CYS A 13 0.16 1.54 -6.81
N CYS A 14 1.02 2.55 -6.61
CA CYS A 14 1.78 2.75 -5.39
C CYS A 14 1.44 4.11 -4.82
N ILE A 15 1.13 4.15 -3.52
CA ILE A 15 1.06 5.40 -2.77
C ILE A 15 2.17 5.43 -1.73
N ARG A 16 2.64 6.64 -1.44
CA ARG A 16 3.62 6.90 -0.40
C ARG A 16 2.94 7.67 0.73
N ILE A 17 3.06 7.14 1.95
CA ILE A 17 2.62 7.85 3.16
C ILE A 17 3.77 7.95 4.16
N TYR A 18 3.63 8.87 5.12
CA TYR A 18 4.48 8.94 6.28
C TYR A 18 3.65 8.66 7.53
N THR A 19 4.18 7.82 8.42
CA THR A 19 3.52 7.45 9.68
C THR A 19 4.51 7.51 10.84
N ASP A 20 3.97 7.74 12.04
CA ASP A 20 4.70 7.72 13.30
C ASP A 20 5.09 6.30 13.74
N LEU A 21 4.41 5.27 13.24
CA LEU A 21 4.76 3.88 13.50
C LEU A 21 6.14 3.54 12.93
N GLY A 22 7.00 2.94 13.76
CA GLY A 22 8.26 2.35 13.29
C GLY A 22 8.02 1.12 12.40
N LYS A 23 9.04 0.72 11.63
CA LYS A 23 8.98 -0.44 10.71
C LYS A 23 8.45 -1.71 11.37
N SER A 24 8.99 -2.08 12.53
CA SER A 24 8.58 -3.31 13.25
C SER A 24 7.14 -3.23 13.73
N THR A 25 6.75 -2.09 14.32
CA THR A 25 5.39 -1.86 14.80
C THR A 25 4.37 -1.84 13.67
N LEU A 26 4.70 -1.24 12.52
CA LEU A 26 3.84 -1.26 11.34
C LEU A 26 3.61 -2.69 10.85
N ASN A 27 4.69 -3.48 10.71
CA ASN A 27 4.58 -4.86 10.27
C ASN A 27 3.69 -5.68 11.21
N ALA A 28 3.92 -5.57 12.52
CA ALA A 28 3.09 -6.24 13.52
C ALA A 28 1.61 -5.82 13.43
N ALA A 29 1.32 -4.53 13.23
CA ALA A 29 -0.03 -4.02 13.07
C ALA A 29 -0.71 -4.52 11.79
N VAL A 30 0.04 -4.63 10.69
CA VAL A 30 -0.45 -5.21 9.42
C VAL A 30 -0.76 -6.69 9.62
N ASP A 31 0.15 -7.45 10.24
CA ASP A 31 -0.03 -8.89 10.49
C ASP A 31 -1.21 -9.16 11.43
N GLU A 32 -1.38 -8.37 12.49
CA GLU A 32 -2.54 -8.42 13.38
C GLU A 32 -3.83 -8.11 12.63
N ALA A 33 -3.86 -7.03 11.84
CA ALA A 33 -5.06 -6.64 11.09
C ALA A 33 -5.46 -7.71 10.05
N LEU A 34 -4.47 -8.33 9.37
CA LEU A 34 -4.71 -9.41 8.42
C LEU A 34 -5.21 -10.70 9.12
N SER A 35 -4.59 -11.09 10.23
CA SER A 35 -4.97 -12.30 10.96
C SER A 35 -6.32 -12.19 11.66
N THR A 36 -6.65 -11.01 12.18
CA THR A 36 -7.93 -10.74 12.87
C THR A 36 -9.02 -10.19 11.96
N ARG A 37 -8.74 -10.03 10.66
CA ARG A 37 -9.65 -9.48 9.63
C ARG A 37 -10.21 -8.11 10.00
N LYS A 38 -9.36 -7.22 10.50
CA LYS A 38 -9.72 -5.87 10.92
C LYS A 38 -9.20 -4.81 9.92
N SER A 39 -9.82 -3.64 9.98
CA SER A 39 -9.30 -2.46 9.29
C SER A 39 -8.03 -1.96 9.96
N LEU A 40 -7.04 -1.55 9.17
CA LEU A 40 -5.82 -0.93 9.66
C LEU A 40 -5.99 0.59 9.69
N PHE A 41 -5.73 1.21 10.84
CA PHE A 41 -5.78 2.66 10.99
C PHE A 41 -4.36 3.22 11.09
N LEU A 42 -4.03 4.19 10.24
CA LEU A 42 -2.71 4.83 10.22
C LEU A 42 -2.85 6.34 10.33
N THR A 43 -2.09 6.94 11.23
CA THR A 43 -1.91 8.39 11.23
C THR A 43 -0.94 8.77 10.12
N VAL A 44 -1.40 9.63 9.22
CA VAL A 44 -0.66 10.13 8.06
C VAL A 44 -0.08 11.50 8.36
N TYR A 45 1.19 11.67 8.04
CA TYR A 45 1.94 12.92 8.16
C TYR A 45 2.35 13.43 6.78
N GLN A 46 2.51 14.74 6.65
CA GLN A 46 2.99 15.43 5.46
C GLN A 46 4.26 16.22 5.78
N PRO A 47 5.26 16.26 4.87
CA PRO A 47 6.41 17.14 5.02
C PRO A 47 5.99 18.61 4.99
N ASP A 48 6.55 19.44 5.86
CA ASP A 48 6.20 20.88 5.97
C ASP A 48 7.42 21.81 5.85
N GLY A 49 8.56 21.30 5.38
CA GLY A 49 9.82 22.03 5.26
C GLY A 49 10.66 22.08 6.56
N ASN A 50 10.04 21.92 7.73
CA ASN A 50 10.72 21.86 9.04
C ASN A 50 10.66 20.48 9.70
N GLY A 51 10.05 19.51 9.03
CA GLY A 51 9.88 18.15 9.51
C GLY A 51 8.61 17.55 8.94
N PHE A 52 7.71 17.14 9.83
CA PHE A 52 6.46 16.49 9.48
C PHE A 52 5.32 17.03 10.33
N LYS A 53 4.22 17.41 9.67
CA LYS A 53 2.97 17.80 10.30
C LYS A 53 1.93 16.70 10.14
N ARG A 54 1.16 16.42 11.20
CA ARG A 54 0.03 15.49 11.13
C ARG A 54 -0.99 16.01 10.12
N SER A 55 -1.38 15.16 9.17
CA SER A 55 -2.34 15.48 8.11
C SER A 55 -3.73 14.93 8.46
N HIS A 56 -3.88 13.62 8.56
CA HIS A 56 -5.15 12.95 8.84
C HIS A 56 -4.92 11.53 9.39
N VAL A 57 -6.00 10.81 9.73
CA VAL A 57 -5.96 9.37 9.98
C VAL A 57 -6.66 8.70 8.81
N THR A 58 -6.01 7.70 8.21
CA THR A 58 -6.60 6.86 7.17
C THR A 58 -7.03 5.53 7.76
N ALA A 59 -8.11 4.97 7.23
CA ALA A 59 -8.55 3.62 7.49
C ALA A 59 -8.39 2.80 6.21
N THR A 60 -7.70 1.68 6.30
CA THR A 60 -7.58 0.69 5.23
C THR A 60 -8.46 -0.50 5.58
N PRO A 61 -9.68 -0.62 5.00
CA PRO A 61 -10.55 -1.78 5.18
C PRO A 61 -9.83 -3.09 4.89
N TYR A 62 -10.23 -4.17 5.56
CA TYR A 62 -9.60 -5.49 5.42
C TYR A 62 -9.57 -5.98 3.97
N GLU A 63 -10.66 -5.75 3.23
CA GLU A 63 -10.84 -6.17 1.84
C GLU A 63 -9.79 -5.52 0.93
N ILE A 64 -9.38 -4.30 1.24
CA ILE A 64 -8.33 -3.57 0.54
C ILE A 64 -6.96 -3.99 1.09
N LEU A 65 -6.84 -4.12 2.42
CA LEU A 65 -5.58 -4.45 3.10
C LEU A 65 -4.97 -5.77 2.58
N ARG A 66 -5.79 -6.81 2.37
CA ARG A 66 -5.32 -8.10 1.83
C ARG A 66 -4.72 -8.00 0.42
N ASP A 67 -5.17 -7.01 -0.35
CA ASP A 67 -4.71 -6.75 -1.71
C ASP A 67 -3.51 -5.77 -1.75
N CYS A 68 -2.99 -5.35 -0.59
CA CYS A 68 -1.85 -4.45 -0.47
C CYS A 68 -0.55 -5.19 -0.12
N SER A 69 0.57 -4.57 -0.48
CA SER A 69 1.92 -4.87 0.03
C SER A 69 2.51 -3.61 0.65
N PHE A 70 3.07 -3.73 1.86
CA PHE A 70 3.64 -2.60 2.61
C PHE A 70 5.17 -2.69 2.62
N TYR A 71 5.83 -1.63 2.17
CA TYR A 71 7.29 -1.52 2.18
C TYR A 71 7.72 -0.35 3.07
N PRO A 72 7.81 -0.57 4.40
CA PRO A 72 8.30 0.45 5.34
C PRO A 72 9.79 0.68 5.22
N GLN A 73 10.18 1.94 5.19
CA GLN A 73 11.55 2.42 5.20
C GLN A 73 11.75 3.51 6.26
N PRO A 74 12.89 3.53 6.96
CA PRO A 74 13.24 4.66 7.80
C PRO A 74 13.35 5.92 6.94
N VAL A 75 12.91 7.06 7.47
CA VAL A 75 13.18 8.36 6.84
C VAL A 75 14.65 8.69 7.13
N VAL A 76 15.54 8.39 6.18
CA VAL A 76 16.94 8.81 6.25
C VAL A 76 17.06 10.17 5.56
N LEU A 77 17.84 11.09 6.14
CA LEU A 77 18.01 12.48 5.68
C LEU A 77 18.72 12.63 4.32
N CYS A 78 19.23 11.53 3.75
CA CYS A 78 19.79 11.55 2.40
C CYS A 78 18.68 11.27 1.38
N GLU A 79 18.69 12.02 0.28
CA GLU A 79 17.70 12.00 -0.82
C GLU A 79 17.56 10.62 -1.48
N GLU A 80 16.95 9.66 -0.80
CA GLU A 80 16.55 8.41 -1.43
C GLU A 80 15.40 8.70 -2.39
N ARG A 81 15.67 8.45 -3.68
CA ARG A 81 14.68 8.55 -4.76
C ARG A 81 13.39 7.85 -4.38
N ASP A 82 12.27 8.47 -4.78
CA ASP A 82 10.95 7.87 -4.64
C ASP A 82 10.91 6.52 -5.36
N GLN A 83 10.60 5.46 -4.61
CA GLN A 83 10.57 4.10 -5.12
C GLN A 83 9.19 3.71 -5.68
N CYS A 84 8.16 4.55 -5.56
CA CYS A 84 6.82 4.17 -5.97
C CYS A 84 6.73 3.79 -7.45
N ALA A 85 7.40 4.53 -8.34
CA ALA A 85 7.41 4.23 -9.78
C ALA A 85 8.02 2.85 -10.06
N ALA A 86 9.15 2.52 -9.42
CA ALA A 86 9.80 1.23 -9.59
C ALA A 86 8.97 0.08 -9.01
N LEU A 87 8.39 0.26 -7.81
CA LEU A 87 7.55 -0.75 -7.17
C LEU A 87 6.25 -1.00 -7.95
N SER A 88 5.63 0.06 -8.49
CA SER A 88 4.46 -0.07 -9.37
C SER A 88 4.77 -0.84 -10.65
N ALA A 89 5.90 -0.56 -11.31
CA ALA A 89 6.31 -1.27 -12.51
C ALA A 89 6.49 -2.77 -12.23
N GLN A 90 7.19 -3.13 -11.16
CA GLN A 90 7.38 -4.53 -10.75
C GLN A 90 6.05 -5.24 -10.44
N ALA A 91 5.12 -4.56 -9.77
CA ALA A 91 3.81 -5.12 -9.47
C ALA A 91 3.00 -5.39 -10.76
N LYS A 92 3.10 -4.50 -11.74
CA LYS A 92 2.44 -4.66 -13.04
C LYS A 92 3.05 -5.82 -13.84
N GLU A 93 4.38 -5.90 -13.92
CA GLU A 93 5.09 -7.00 -14.58
C GLU A 93 4.74 -8.36 -13.96
N LEU A 94 4.69 -8.44 -12.62
CA LEU A 94 4.29 -9.66 -11.94
C LEU A 94 2.83 -10.04 -12.25
N ARG A 95 1.91 -9.07 -12.28
CA ARG A 95 0.50 -9.33 -12.65
C ARG A 95 0.40 -9.86 -14.08
N GLU A 96 1.11 -9.25 -15.03
CA GLU A 96 1.14 -9.68 -16.43
C GLU A 96 1.70 -11.10 -16.57
N PHE A 97 2.81 -11.39 -15.87
CA PHE A 97 3.39 -12.73 -15.83
C PHE A 97 2.43 -13.78 -15.28
N LEU A 98 1.77 -13.50 -14.15
CA LEU A 98 0.82 -14.43 -13.53
C LEU A 98 -0.42 -14.67 -14.41
N ASN A 99 -0.89 -13.64 -15.13
CA ASN A 99 -1.97 -13.76 -16.10
C ASN A 99 -1.56 -14.64 -17.29
N GLN A 100 -0.37 -14.42 -17.86
CA GLN A 100 0.13 -15.20 -18.99
C GLN A 100 0.33 -16.68 -18.65
N ASN A 101 0.65 -16.99 -17.39
CA ASN A 101 0.88 -18.36 -16.92
C ASN A 101 -0.37 -19.01 -16.30
N GLY A 102 -1.55 -18.39 -16.42
CA GLY A 102 -2.82 -18.96 -15.93
C GLY A 102 -2.89 -19.14 -14.41
N VAL A 103 -2.05 -18.43 -13.65
CA VAL A 103 -1.98 -18.53 -12.19
C VAL A 103 -3.10 -17.72 -11.51
N ILE A 104 -3.67 -16.73 -12.22
CA ILE A 104 -4.81 -15.94 -11.74
C ILE A 104 -6.09 -16.42 -12.42
N GLY A 105 -6.89 -17.19 -11.69
CA GLY A 105 -8.30 -17.43 -11.99
C GLY A 105 -9.21 -16.57 -11.11
N LEU A 106 -10.19 -15.91 -11.75
CA LEU A 106 -11.49 -15.45 -11.21
C LEU A 106 -11.52 -14.18 -10.34
N ASN A 107 -11.80 -13.03 -10.99
CA ASN A 107 -12.98 -12.16 -10.76
C ASN A 107 -12.69 -10.67 -11.09
N ASP A 108 -12.37 -10.37 -12.36
CA ASP A 108 -12.47 -9.03 -12.93
C ASP A 108 -13.69 -8.93 -13.88
N GLU A 109 -14.75 -9.73 -13.68
CA GLU A 109 -16.06 -9.39 -14.24
C GLU A 109 -16.67 -8.31 -13.34
N VAL A 110 -16.36 -7.06 -13.67
CA VAL A 110 -17.28 -5.95 -13.40
C VAL A 110 -18.52 -6.26 -14.23
N PRO A 111 -19.71 -6.54 -13.66
CA PRO A 111 -20.92 -6.58 -14.46
C PRO A 111 -21.09 -5.19 -15.04
N ASP A 112 -20.99 -5.12 -16.37
CA ASP A 112 -21.35 -3.96 -17.16
C ASP A 112 -22.79 -3.62 -16.78
N SER A 113 -22.97 -2.55 -16.00
CA SER A 113 -24.29 -2.03 -15.67
C SER A 113 -24.82 -1.28 -16.89
N THR A 114 -25.03 -2.00 -17.98
CA THR A 114 -25.95 -1.62 -19.05
C THR A 114 -27.32 -2.16 -18.70
N GLY A 115 -28.18 -1.26 -18.25
CA GLY A 115 -29.61 -1.25 -18.59
C GLY A 115 -30.58 -1.26 -17.41
N PRO A 116 -31.84 -0.82 -17.61
CA PRO A 116 -32.41 -0.11 -18.77
C PRO A 116 -32.46 1.42 -18.61
#